data_AF-A0A2W4NKE1-F1
#
_entry.id   AF-A0A2W4NKE1-F1
#
_cell.length_a   1.000
_cell.length_b   1.000
_cell.length_c   1.000
_cell.angle_alpha   90.00
_cell.angle_beta   90.00
_cell.angle_gamma   90.00
#
_symmetry.space_group_name_H-M   'P 1'
#
loop_
_entity.id
_entity.type
_entity.pdbx_description
1 polymer ?
#
loop_
_entity_poly.entity_id
_entity_poly.type
_entity_poly.pdbx_seq_one_letter_code
_entity_poly.pdbx_strand_id
1 'polypeptide(L)'
;MLLGMLVGCDFGPRLVTSRAEYTAYRDVRTASGQLERLAASHRYLTGWPEGQYRAEVEAWFRRAEPEFVKQAHDRPSLLRAYLRALPDGPHAPDVRRRLDELEILREYRARSVEREERRIRDAQRELEEASTARRALVGTMVELVGSLAKAREFGAPASAFAPEIAKLFTPKAPNLVCTASACVRSQAIPYGVPEGLRIVRRTARFELVALGGAERVERLVLAGPRLFDRIGEALDTSVAGTDGLAARVEAISRSVQLIENAIEAELPAAECAKHPVAPIVLLRECRGVRFVARAAEDERGDDRIEIVGLASSARTKESIKSGSGRPRESRGP
;
A
#
# COMPACT_ATOMS: atom_id res chain seq x y z
N MET A 1 30.06 43.83 -95.88
CA MET A 1 29.17 42.80 -96.43
C MET A 1 28.28 42.31 -95.28
N LEU A 2 27.04 42.81 -95.22
CA LEU A 2 26.02 42.48 -94.23
C LEU A 2 25.19 41.30 -94.78
N LEU A 3 25.12 40.19 -94.05
CA LEU A 3 24.21 39.08 -94.33
C LEU A 3 23.26 38.94 -93.13
N GLY A 4 22.01 39.37 -93.31
CA GLY A 4 20.93 39.23 -92.33
C GLY A 4 20.28 37.86 -92.44
N MET A 5 20.32 37.07 -91.36
CA MET A 5 19.50 35.87 -91.20
C MET A 5 18.11 36.28 -90.69
N LEU A 6 17.10 36.02 -91.53
CA LEU A 6 15.69 36.12 -91.18
C LEU A 6 15.33 34.98 -90.22
N VAL A 7 14.98 35.34 -88.99
CA VAL A 7 14.41 34.45 -87.98
C VAL A 7 12.98 34.14 -88.39
N GLY A 8 12.72 32.92 -88.84
CA GLY A 8 11.36 32.42 -89.09
C GLY A 8 10.59 32.31 -87.78
N CYS A 9 9.47 33.02 -87.66
CA CYS A 9 8.47 32.77 -86.64
C CYS A 9 7.77 31.45 -86.96
N ASP A 10 8.37 30.34 -86.51
CA ASP A 10 7.66 29.08 -86.39
C ASP A 10 6.62 29.26 -85.28
N PHE A 11 5.37 29.55 -85.67
CA PHE A 11 4.24 29.45 -84.78
C PHE A 11 4.04 27.97 -84.51
N GLY A 12 4.82 27.46 -83.56
CA GLY A 12 4.73 26.09 -83.07
C GLY A 12 3.27 25.71 -82.83
N PRO A 13 2.93 24.42 -82.98
CA PRO A 13 1.55 23.95 -82.98
C PRO A 13 0.77 24.61 -81.84
N ARG A 14 -0.30 25.33 -82.19
CA ARG A 14 -1.22 25.91 -81.20
C ARG A 14 -1.75 24.74 -80.37
N LEU A 15 -1.15 24.54 -79.20
CA LEU A 15 -1.55 23.54 -78.22
C LEU A 15 -2.90 23.96 -77.65
N VAL A 16 -3.97 23.57 -78.33
CA VAL A 16 -5.33 23.66 -77.81
C VAL A 16 -5.49 22.48 -76.86
N THR A 17 -5.18 22.68 -75.57
CA THR A 17 -5.57 21.73 -74.52
C THR A 17 -7.09 21.58 -74.49
N SER A 18 -7.57 20.40 -74.09
CA SER A 18 -9.00 20.21 -73.87
C SER A 18 -9.49 21.12 -72.73
N ARG A 19 -10.74 21.61 -72.84
CA ARG A 19 -11.35 22.41 -71.77
C ARG A 19 -11.33 21.67 -70.42
N ALA A 20 -11.54 20.35 -70.42
CA ALA A 20 -11.55 19.52 -69.21
C ALA A 20 -10.19 19.47 -68.52
N GLU A 21 -9.11 19.30 -69.29
CA GLU A 21 -7.74 19.33 -68.76
C GLU A 21 -7.40 20.70 -68.15
N TYR A 22 -7.71 21.78 -68.88
CA TYR A 22 -7.44 23.13 -68.37
C TYR A 22 -8.21 23.43 -67.09
N THR A 23 -9.46 22.96 -66.96
CA THR A 23 -10.22 23.07 -65.71
C THR A 23 -9.52 22.34 -64.56
N ALA A 24 -9.06 21.10 -64.77
CA ALA A 24 -8.34 20.36 -63.73
C ALA A 24 -7.00 21.00 -63.34
N TYR A 25 -6.26 21.55 -64.31
CA TYR A 25 -5.05 22.33 -64.03
C TYR A 25 -5.36 23.61 -63.24
N ARG A 26 -6.44 24.32 -63.59
CA ARG A 26 -6.88 25.51 -62.84
C ARG A 26 -7.19 25.17 -61.39
N ASP A 27 -7.86 24.05 -61.12
CA ASP A 27 -8.14 23.60 -59.76
C ASP A 27 -6.86 23.40 -58.94
N VAL A 28 -5.78 22.91 -59.55
CA VAL A 28 -4.45 22.82 -58.89
C VAL A 28 -3.92 24.22 -58.54
N ARG A 29 -4.06 25.20 -59.44
CA ARG A 29 -3.53 26.55 -59.27
C ARG A 29 -4.33 27.37 -58.26
N THR A 30 -5.64 27.15 -58.15
CA THR A 30 -6.54 27.91 -57.28
C THR A 30 -6.85 27.24 -55.94
N ALA A 31 -6.34 26.04 -55.69
CA ALA A 31 -6.49 25.37 -54.39
C ALA A 31 -5.86 26.20 -53.25
N SER A 32 -6.62 26.36 -52.16
CA SER A 32 -6.29 27.32 -51.09
C SER A 32 -5.37 26.73 -50.02
N GLY A 33 -5.52 25.43 -49.73
CA GLY A 33 -4.68 24.69 -48.78
C GLY A 33 -3.62 23.81 -49.46
N GLN A 34 -2.52 23.54 -48.76
CA GLN A 34 -1.48 22.61 -49.24
C GLN A 34 -2.05 21.22 -49.52
N LEU A 35 -2.90 20.70 -48.63
CA LEU A 35 -3.52 19.38 -48.79
C LEU A 35 -4.53 19.34 -49.94
N GLU A 36 -5.32 20.39 -50.11
CA GLU A 36 -6.25 20.54 -51.25
C GLU A 36 -5.49 20.56 -52.57
N ARG A 37 -4.36 21.29 -52.60
CA ARG A 37 -3.50 21.38 -53.77
C ARG A 37 -2.81 20.06 -54.08
N LEU A 38 -2.38 19.30 -53.07
CA LEU A 38 -1.87 17.93 -53.25
C LEU A 38 -2.95 17.02 -53.85
N ALA A 39 -4.17 17.06 -53.33
CA ALA A 39 -5.28 16.25 -53.85
C ALA A 39 -5.65 16.62 -55.29
N ALA A 40 -5.72 17.92 -55.60
CA ALA A 40 -5.97 18.41 -56.96
C ALA A 40 -4.85 17.99 -57.92
N SER A 41 -3.59 18.10 -57.47
CA SER A 41 -2.43 17.70 -58.28
C SER A 41 -2.44 16.20 -58.58
N HIS A 42 -2.75 15.36 -57.58
CA HIS A 42 -2.88 13.92 -57.77
C HIS A 42 -4.00 13.58 -58.77
N ARG A 43 -5.20 14.19 -58.63
CA ARG A 43 -6.29 13.99 -59.59
C ARG A 43 -5.90 14.39 -61.02
N TYR A 44 -5.20 15.50 -61.19
CA TYR A 44 -4.70 15.94 -62.50
C TYR A 44 -3.72 14.92 -63.09
N LEU A 45 -2.72 14.48 -62.31
CA LEU A 45 -1.69 13.55 -62.78
C LEU A 45 -2.26 12.17 -63.15
N THR A 46 -3.29 11.69 -62.46
CA THR A 46 -3.96 10.43 -62.78
C THR A 46 -4.91 10.55 -63.98
N GLY A 47 -5.62 11.67 -64.10
CA GLY A 47 -6.60 11.89 -65.18
C GLY A 47 -5.99 12.24 -66.54
N TRP A 48 -4.81 12.86 -66.55
CA TRP A 48 -4.13 13.34 -67.76
C TRP A 48 -2.64 12.93 -67.79
N PRO A 49 -2.34 11.63 -67.99
CA PRO A 49 -0.96 11.15 -68.04
C PRO A 49 -0.14 11.77 -69.18
N GLU A 50 -0.76 12.21 -70.28
CA GLU A 50 -0.07 12.92 -71.37
C GLU A 50 -0.42 14.41 -71.40
N GLY A 51 -0.91 14.95 -70.27
CA GLY A 51 -1.36 16.34 -70.17
C GLY A 51 -0.27 17.36 -70.45
N GLN A 52 -0.66 18.47 -71.09
CA GLN A 52 0.21 19.60 -71.40
C GLN A 52 0.86 20.21 -70.16
N TYR A 53 0.17 20.21 -69.01
CA TYR A 53 0.68 20.77 -67.75
C TYR A 53 1.28 19.72 -66.80
N ARG A 54 1.40 18.46 -67.23
CA ARG A 54 1.91 17.36 -66.39
C ARG A 54 3.26 17.68 -65.76
N ALA A 55 4.22 18.17 -66.55
CA ALA A 55 5.57 18.42 -66.06
C ALA A 55 5.61 19.44 -64.91
N GLU A 56 4.81 20.51 -64.98
CA GLU A 56 4.72 21.52 -63.92
C GLU A 56 4.08 20.94 -62.65
N VAL A 57 2.91 20.30 -62.79
CA VAL A 57 2.15 19.74 -61.67
C VAL A 57 2.95 18.65 -60.97
N GLU A 58 3.61 17.78 -61.73
CA GLU A 58 4.46 16.69 -61.23
C GLU A 58 5.67 17.23 -60.47
N ALA A 59 6.36 18.26 -60.99
CA ALA A 59 7.51 18.88 -60.32
C ALA A 59 7.12 19.51 -58.97
N TRP A 60 5.97 20.18 -58.91
CA TRP A 60 5.46 20.71 -57.64
C TRP A 60 5.06 19.58 -56.68
N PHE A 61 4.32 18.58 -57.16
CA PHE A 61 3.80 17.47 -56.36
C PHE A 61 4.92 16.64 -55.73
N ARG A 62 5.92 16.22 -56.52
CA ARG A 62 7.06 15.41 -56.05
C ARG A 62 7.87 16.08 -54.95
N ARG A 63 7.86 17.41 -54.88
CA ARG A 63 8.50 18.18 -53.80
C ARG A 63 7.58 18.40 -52.60
N ALA A 64 6.31 18.74 -52.85
CA ALA A 64 5.39 19.15 -51.80
C ALA A 64 4.85 17.99 -50.97
N GLU A 65 4.66 16.82 -51.57
CA GLU A 65 4.05 15.66 -50.92
C GLU A 65 4.96 15.05 -49.84
N PRO A 66 6.26 14.75 -50.09
CA PRO A 66 7.14 14.23 -49.03
C PRO A 66 7.28 15.19 -47.84
N GLU A 67 7.33 16.50 -48.11
CA GLU A 67 7.43 17.52 -47.06
C GLU A 67 6.17 17.54 -46.19
N PHE A 68 4.98 17.42 -46.80
CA PHE A 68 3.72 17.31 -46.05
C PHE A 68 3.72 16.06 -45.16
N VAL A 69 4.08 14.89 -45.73
CA VAL A 69 4.11 13.62 -44.99
C VAL A 69 5.08 13.68 -43.81
N LYS A 70 6.27 14.25 -44.03
CA LYS A 70 7.27 14.48 -42.98
C LYS A 70 6.72 15.34 -41.84
N GLN A 71 6.04 16.44 -42.14
CA GLN A 71 5.41 17.30 -41.13
C GLN A 71 4.23 16.62 -40.41
N ALA A 72 3.54 15.71 -41.10
CA ALA A 72 2.43 14.95 -40.55
C ALA A 72 2.85 13.72 -39.72
N HIS A 73 4.12 13.30 -39.77
CA HIS A 73 4.61 12.01 -39.28
C HIS A 73 4.16 11.61 -37.87
N ASP A 74 4.09 12.57 -36.93
CA ASP A 74 3.69 12.33 -35.53
C ASP A 74 2.32 12.95 -35.19
N ARG A 75 1.53 13.29 -36.22
CA ARG A 75 0.25 13.99 -36.09
C ARG A 75 -0.86 13.14 -36.73
N PRO A 76 -1.50 12.22 -35.98
CA PRO A 76 -2.53 11.33 -36.49
C PRO A 76 -3.65 12.05 -37.25
N SER A 77 -4.02 13.27 -36.83
CA SER A 77 -5.03 14.08 -37.53
C SER A 77 -4.61 14.49 -38.94
N LEU A 78 -3.33 14.81 -39.16
CA LEU A 78 -2.79 15.16 -40.47
C LEU A 78 -2.57 13.95 -41.35
N LEU A 79 -2.10 12.82 -40.79
CA LEU A 79 -1.99 11.54 -41.52
C LEU A 79 -3.36 11.07 -42.02
N ARG A 80 -4.41 11.15 -41.19
CA ARG A 80 -5.78 10.83 -41.62
C ARG A 80 -6.30 11.82 -42.67
N ALA A 81 -5.94 13.09 -42.58
CA ALA A 81 -6.30 14.09 -43.59
C ALA A 81 -5.62 13.79 -44.93
N TYR A 82 -4.33 13.41 -44.91
CA TYR A 82 -3.60 12.92 -46.08
C TYR A 82 -4.31 11.74 -46.73
N LEU A 83 -4.63 10.68 -45.98
CA LEU A 83 -5.27 9.49 -46.52
C LEU A 83 -6.67 9.74 -47.09
N ARG A 84 -7.42 10.72 -46.56
CA ARG A 84 -8.70 11.14 -47.15
C ARG A 84 -8.52 11.90 -48.47
N ALA A 85 -7.50 12.73 -48.55
CA ALA A 85 -7.24 13.59 -49.69
C ALA A 85 -6.55 12.84 -50.84
N LEU A 86 -5.68 11.88 -50.51
CA LEU A 86 -4.88 11.05 -51.43
C LEU A 86 -4.92 9.58 -50.96
N PRO A 87 -6.04 8.86 -51.14
CA PRO A 87 -6.15 7.46 -50.71
C PRO A 87 -5.14 6.53 -51.41
N ASP A 88 -4.78 6.85 -52.65
CA ASP A 88 -3.84 6.09 -53.48
C ASP A 88 -2.54 6.89 -53.76
N GLY A 89 -2.21 7.85 -52.88
CA GLY A 89 -1.01 8.67 -53.02
C GLY A 89 0.29 7.87 -52.83
N PRO A 90 1.43 8.35 -53.36
CA PRO A 90 2.71 7.63 -53.28
C PRO A 90 3.13 7.17 -51.88
N HIS A 91 2.85 7.98 -50.84
CA HIS A 91 3.16 7.66 -49.45
C HIS A 91 1.98 7.07 -48.67
N ALA A 92 0.84 6.78 -49.31
CA ALA A 92 -0.34 6.26 -48.60
C ALA A 92 -0.08 4.94 -47.84
N PRO A 93 0.69 3.96 -48.35
CA PRO A 93 1.04 2.76 -47.58
C PRO A 93 1.83 3.07 -46.30
N ASP A 94 2.79 3.99 -46.38
CA ASP A 94 3.63 4.37 -45.23
C ASP A 94 2.85 5.19 -44.20
N VAL A 95 1.98 6.09 -44.67
CA VAL A 95 1.08 6.88 -43.80
C VAL A 95 0.09 5.98 -43.06
N ARG A 96 -0.49 4.96 -43.71
CA ARG A 96 -1.34 3.96 -43.05
C ARG A 96 -0.57 3.23 -41.95
N ARG A 97 0.58 2.66 -42.29
CA ARG A 97 1.46 1.97 -41.35
C ARG A 97 1.80 2.83 -40.14
N ARG A 98 2.19 4.09 -40.38
CA ARG A 98 2.53 5.05 -39.32
C ARG A 98 1.32 5.39 -38.44
N LEU A 99 0.15 5.54 -39.04
CA LEU A 99 -1.08 5.78 -38.28
C LEU A 99 -1.40 4.60 -37.37
N ASP A 100 -1.30 3.36 -37.88
CA ASP A 100 -1.51 2.14 -37.11
C ASP A 100 -0.52 2.03 -35.95
N GLU A 101 0.77 2.33 -36.18
CA GLU A 101 1.79 2.39 -35.12
C GLU A 101 1.44 3.39 -34.01
N LEU A 102 1.01 4.61 -34.38
CA LEU A 102 0.65 5.63 -33.40
C LEU A 102 -0.60 5.25 -32.60
N GLU A 103 -1.55 4.55 -33.22
CA GLU A 103 -2.74 4.02 -32.55
C GLU A 103 -2.37 2.92 -31.54
N ILE A 104 -1.54 1.96 -31.93
CA ILE A 104 -1.00 0.92 -31.03
C ILE A 104 -0.26 1.56 -29.85
N LEU A 105 0.60 2.56 -30.11
CA LEU A 105 1.35 3.26 -29.05
C LEU A 105 0.42 4.01 -28.10
N ARG A 106 -0.64 4.64 -28.62
CA ARG A 106 -1.64 5.33 -27.79
C ARG A 106 -2.36 4.35 -26.87
N GLU A 107 -2.82 3.22 -27.40
CA GLU A 107 -3.47 2.19 -26.60
C GLU A 107 -2.54 1.61 -25.53
N TYR A 108 -1.29 1.32 -25.90
CA TYR A 108 -0.29 0.81 -24.96
C TYR A 108 -0.05 1.80 -23.81
N ARG A 109 0.10 3.10 -24.10
CA ARG A 109 0.25 4.14 -23.08
C ARG A 109 -0.97 4.23 -22.18
N ALA A 110 -2.18 4.23 -22.75
CA ALA A 110 -3.43 4.26 -21.99
C ALA A 110 -3.52 3.07 -21.01
N ARG A 111 -3.25 1.85 -21.48
CA ARG A 111 -3.22 0.64 -20.63
C ARG A 111 -2.11 0.71 -19.57
N SER A 112 -0.96 1.30 -19.89
CA SER A 112 0.13 1.46 -18.92
C SER A 112 -0.24 2.40 -17.79
N VAL A 113 -0.89 3.53 -18.09
CA VAL A 113 -1.39 4.48 -17.09
C VAL A 113 -2.44 3.81 -16.21
N GLU A 114 -3.41 3.11 -16.80
CA GLU A 114 -4.46 2.40 -16.04
C GLU A 114 -3.88 1.35 -15.08
N ARG A 115 -2.87 0.58 -15.53
CA ARG A 115 -2.19 -0.41 -14.68
C ARG A 115 -1.47 0.26 -13.52
N GLU A 116 -0.81 1.38 -13.76
CA GLU A 116 -0.08 2.10 -12.71
C GLU A 116 -1.03 2.72 -11.69
N GLU A 117 -2.11 3.35 -12.14
CA GLU A 117 -3.15 3.86 -11.25
C GLU A 117 -3.80 2.75 -10.41
N ARG A 118 -4.05 1.57 -11.00
CA ARG A 118 -4.55 0.41 -10.26
C ARG A 118 -3.57 -0.02 -9.17
N ARG A 119 -2.27 -0.11 -9.49
CA ARG A 119 -1.23 -0.46 -8.51
C ARG A 119 -1.16 0.55 -7.36
N ILE A 120 -1.25 1.85 -7.66
CA ILE A 120 -1.26 2.90 -6.65
C ILE A 120 -2.48 2.75 -5.73
N ARG A 121 -3.68 2.54 -6.30
CA ARG A 121 -4.91 2.35 -5.51
C ARG A 121 -4.85 1.10 -4.64
N ASP A 122 -4.33 0.00 -5.15
CA ASP A 122 -4.20 -1.25 -4.40
C ASP A 122 -3.20 -1.10 -3.24
N ALA A 123 -2.07 -0.43 -3.48
CA ALA A 123 -1.08 -0.13 -2.44
C ALA A 123 -1.62 0.81 -1.34
N GLN A 124 -2.41 1.83 -1.72
CA GLN A 124 -3.08 2.72 -0.76
C GLN A 124 -4.06 1.95 0.13
N ARG A 125 -4.89 1.08 -0.46
CA ARG A 125 -5.83 0.23 0.28
C ARG A 125 -5.11 -0.67 1.27
N GLU A 126 -4.02 -1.31 0.84
CA GLU A 126 -3.24 -2.20 1.71
C GLU A 126 -2.64 -1.43 2.91
N LEU A 127 -2.16 -0.19 2.69
CA LEU A 127 -1.64 0.67 3.76
C LEU A 127 -2.73 1.10 4.76
N GLU A 128 -3.91 1.45 4.26
CA GLU A 128 -5.08 1.82 5.09
C GLU A 128 -5.58 0.63 5.94
N GLU A 129 -5.66 -0.56 5.34
CA GLU A 129 -6.00 -1.80 6.04
C GLU A 129 -4.98 -2.11 7.13
N ALA A 130 -3.68 -2.02 6.81
CA ALA A 130 -2.61 -2.22 7.79
C ALA A 130 -2.65 -1.20 8.94
N SER A 131 -2.91 0.08 8.63
CA SER A 131 -3.07 1.15 9.63
C SER A 131 -4.27 0.91 10.55
N THR A 132 -5.40 0.49 9.98
CA THR A 132 -6.61 0.17 10.73
C THR A 132 -6.38 -1.04 11.64
N ALA A 133 -5.71 -2.08 11.15
CA ALA A 133 -5.36 -3.26 11.94
C ALA A 133 -4.41 -2.93 13.11
N ARG A 134 -3.40 -2.06 12.89
CA ARG A 134 -2.50 -1.58 13.97
C ARG A 134 -3.28 -0.83 15.05
N ARG A 135 -4.14 0.11 14.66
CA ARG A 135 -5.00 0.86 15.60
C ARG A 135 -5.92 -0.06 16.39
N ALA A 136 -6.48 -1.09 15.75
CA ALA A 136 -7.32 -2.08 16.42
C ALA A 136 -6.55 -2.88 17.48
N LEU A 137 -5.31 -3.30 17.19
CA LEU A 137 -4.43 -3.94 18.16
C LEU A 137 -4.13 -3.03 19.35
N VAL A 138 -3.68 -1.79 19.09
CA VAL A 138 -3.38 -0.81 20.16
C VAL A 138 -4.62 -0.53 21.01
N GLY A 139 -5.77 -0.29 20.38
CA GLY A 139 -7.04 -0.05 21.08
C GLY A 139 -7.45 -1.23 21.96
N THR A 140 -7.33 -2.47 21.45
CA THR A 140 -7.61 -3.68 22.22
C THR A 140 -6.67 -3.81 23.44
N MET A 141 -5.39 -3.50 23.27
CA MET A 141 -4.42 -3.56 24.36
C MET A 141 -4.71 -2.51 25.44
N VAL A 142 -5.06 -1.27 25.06
CA VAL A 142 -5.46 -0.23 26.01
C VAL A 142 -6.73 -0.62 26.77
N GLU A 143 -7.75 -1.13 26.07
CA GLU A 143 -9.00 -1.59 26.69
C GLU A 143 -8.77 -2.74 27.67
N LEU A 144 -7.98 -3.75 27.27
CA LEU A 144 -7.67 -4.90 28.12
C LEU A 144 -6.86 -4.48 29.34
N VAL A 145 -5.76 -3.74 29.16
CA VAL A 145 -4.89 -3.31 30.27
C VAL A 145 -5.64 -2.38 31.23
N GLY A 146 -6.42 -1.44 30.72
CA GLY A 146 -7.26 -0.56 31.53
C GLY A 146 -8.34 -1.33 32.29
N SER A 147 -8.98 -2.32 31.66
CA SER A 147 -9.95 -3.20 32.34
C SER A 147 -9.29 -4.00 33.45
N LEU A 148 -8.11 -4.59 33.18
CA LEU A 148 -7.33 -5.30 34.18
C LEU A 148 -7.00 -4.39 35.38
N ALA A 149 -6.58 -3.15 35.13
CA ALA A 149 -6.25 -2.19 36.18
C ALA A 149 -7.42 -1.82 37.09
N LYS A 150 -8.68 -2.08 36.70
CA LYS A 150 -9.89 -1.91 37.52
C LYS A 150 -10.18 -3.09 38.45
N ALA A 151 -9.48 -4.22 38.32
CA ALA A 151 -9.72 -5.41 39.14
C ALA A 151 -9.51 -5.11 40.64
N ARG A 152 -10.51 -5.32 41.50
CA ARG A 152 -10.37 -5.16 42.97
C ARG A 152 -10.78 -6.41 43.75
N GLU A 153 -11.58 -7.27 43.15
CA GLU A 153 -12.31 -8.37 43.79
C GLU A 153 -11.50 -9.68 43.85
N PHE A 154 -10.20 -9.60 44.12
CA PHE A 154 -9.36 -10.79 44.22
C PHE A 154 -9.80 -11.68 45.38
N GLY A 155 -9.85 -13.00 45.14
CA GLY A 155 -10.41 -13.99 46.04
C GLY A 155 -11.92 -14.22 45.89
N ALA A 156 -12.57 -13.52 44.97
CA ALA A 156 -13.96 -13.75 44.56
C ALA A 156 -14.02 -14.51 43.22
N PRO A 157 -15.21 -15.03 42.82
CA PRO A 157 -15.38 -15.62 41.49
C PRO A 157 -15.20 -14.58 40.38
N ALA A 158 -14.79 -15.02 39.19
CA ALA A 158 -14.57 -14.17 38.02
C ALA A 158 -15.80 -13.32 37.64
N SER A 159 -17.00 -13.80 37.97
CA SER A 159 -18.27 -13.10 37.78
C SER A 159 -18.50 -11.92 38.73
N ALA A 160 -17.74 -11.82 39.83
CA ALA A 160 -17.85 -10.73 40.80
C ALA A 160 -16.98 -9.50 40.45
N PHE A 161 -16.08 -9.62 39.47
CA PHE A 161 -15.29 -8.48 38.98
C PHE A 161 -16.17 -7.47 38.24
N ALA A 162 -15.62 -6.28 38.00
CA ALA A 162 -16.21 -5.28 37.12
C ALA A 162 -16.72 -5.90 35.80
N PRO A 163 -17.88 -5.45 35.27
CA PRO A 163 -18.53 -6.07 34.11
C PRO A 163 -17.61 -6.30 32.91
N GLU A 164 -16.66 -5.38 32.68
CA GLU A 164 -15.67 -5.45 31.61
C GLU A 164 -14.76 -6.68 31.76
N ILE A 165 -14.29 -6.99 32.97
CA ILE A 165 -13.46 -8.16 33.26
C ILE A 165 -14.32 -9.43 33.27
N ALA A 166 -15.47 -9.40 33.95
CA ALA A 166 -16.36 -10.55 34.05
C ALA A 166 -16.78 -11.07 32.66
N LYS A 167 -17.06 -10.16 31.72
CA LYS A 167 -17.36 -10.49 30.31
C LYS A 167 -16.23 -11.28 29.65
N LEU A 168 -14.98 -11.03 30.02
CA LEU A 168 -13.82 -11.71 29.42
C LEU A 168 -13.78 -13.22 29.72
N PHE A 169 -14.36 -13.63 30.86
CA PHE A 169 -14.38 -15.00 31.37
C PHE A 169 -15.77 -15.65 31.37
N THR A 170 -16.72 -15.08 30.61
CA THR A 170 -18.03 -15.72 30.45
C THR A 170 -17.90 -17.07 29.72
N PRO A 171 -18.64 -18.13 30.09
CA PRO A 171 -18.52 -19.45 29.44
C PRO A 171 -18.76 -19.45 27.93
N LYS A 172 -19.43 -18.42 27.39
CA LYS A 172 -19.67 -18.23 25.96
C LYS A 172 -18.58 -17.41 25.26
N ALA A 173 -17.55 -16.96 25.98
CA ALA A 173 -16.44 -16.22 25.40
C ALA A 173 -15.66 -17.13 24.44
N PRO A 174 -15.36 -16.68 23.21
CA PRO A 174 -14.59 -17.47 22.27
C PRO A 174 -13.18 -17.74 22.81
N ASN A 175 -12.66 -18.95 22.54
CA ASN A 175 -11.33 -19.40 22.93
C ASN A 175 -11.06 -19.40 24.44
N LEU A 176 -12.11 -19.47 25.27
CA LEU A 176 -11.97 -19.63 26.71
C LEU A 176 -11.89 -21.10 27.08
N VAL A 177 -10.83 -21.48 27.78
CA VAL A 177 -10.64 -22.82 28.35
C VAL A 177 -10.45 -22.67 29.85
N CYS A 178 -11.37 -23.26 30.63
CA CYS A 178 -11.30 -23.26 32.09
C CYS A 178 -10.97 -24.65 32.63
N THR A 179 -10.07 -24.65 33.61
CA THR A 179 -9.68 -25.79 34.46
C THR A 179 -9.96 -25.44 35.92
N ALA A 180 -9.76 -26.38 36.83
CA ALA A 180 -9.91 -26.12 38.28
C ALA A 180 -8.98 -25.02 38.79
N SER A 181 -7.79 -24.85 38.18
CA SER A 181 -6.76 -23.92 38.64
C SER A 181 -6.63 -22.64 37.82
N ALA A 182 -7.17 -22.62 36.60
CA ALA A 182 -7.02 -21.48 35.71
C ALA A 182 -8.10 -21.41 34.63
N CYS A 183 -8.48 -20.19 34.24
CA CYS A 183 -9.20 -19.91 33.02
C CYS A 183 -8.30 -19.14 32.05
N VAL A 184 -8.08 -19.68 30.86
CA VAL A 184 -7.21 -19.12 29.82
C VAL A 184 -8.07 -18.71 28.63
N ARG A 185 -7.90 -17.47 28.17
CA ARG A 185 -8.50 -16.99 26.93
C ARG A 185 -7.41 -16.55 25.96
N SER A 186 -7.28 -17.27 24.86
CA SER A 186 -6.28 -16.98 23.83
C SER A 186 -6.84 -16.03 22.76
N GLN A 187 -6.03 -15.06 22.37
CA GLN A 187 -6.35 -14.07 21.34
C GLN A 187 -5.20 -13.95 20.34
N ALA A 188 -5.57 -13.77 19.06
CA ALA A 188 -4.63 -13.54 17.96
C ALA A 188 -5.16 -12.40 17.09
N ILE A 189 -4.39 -11.33 16.97
CA ILE A 189 -4.78 -10.14 16.19
C ILE A 189 -3.79 -9.97 15.04
N PRO A 190 -4.21 -10.13 13.78
CA PRO A 190 -3.37 -9.85 12.63
C PRO A 190 -3.19 -8.33 12.45
N TYR A 191 -2.01 -7.90 12.04
CA TYR A 191 -1.72 -6.52 11.67
C TYR A 191 -0.61 -6.45 10.62
N GLY A 192 -0.45 -5.29 9.98
CA GLY A 192 0.62 -5.05 9.01
C GLY A 192 1.57 -3.97 9.48
N VAL A 193 2.87 -4.16 9.28
CA VAL A 193 3.91 -3.15 9.53
C VAL A 193 4.61 -2.83 8.21
N PRO A 194 4.74 -1.56 7.82
CA PRO A 194 5.46 -1.22 6.60
C PRO A 194 6.97 -1.45 6.81
N GLU A 195 7.59 -2.12 5.84
CA GLU A 195 9.02 -2.38 5.75
C GLU A 195 9.50 -1.97 4.34
N GLY A 196 10.04 -0.75 4.25
CA GLY A 196 10.33 -0.13 2.97
C GLY A 196 9.05 0.06 2.13
N LEU A 197 9.00 -0.58 0.96
CA LEU A 197 7.86 -0.50 0.03
C LEU A 197 6.85 -1.65 0.20
N ARG A 198 7.00 -2.49 1.22
CA ARG A 198 6.15 -3.67 1.44
C ARG A 198 5.49 -3.61 2.80
N ILE A 199 4.35 -4.27 2.94
CA ILE A 199 3.69 -4.46 4.22
C ILE A 199 3.96 -5.88 4.69
N VAL A 200 4.64 -6.02 5.83
CA VAL A 200 4.88 -7.31 6.46
C VAL A 200 3.74 -7.62 7.41
N ARG A 201 3.04 -8.71 7.13
CA ARG A 201 1.95 -9.21 7.97
C ARG A 201 2.52 -9.88 9.21
N ARG A 202 2.00 -9.49 10.37
CA ARG A 202 2.36 -10.00 11.69
C ARG A 202 1.09 -10.45 12.42
N THR A 203 1.26 -11.15 13.53
CA THR A 203 0.16 -11.55 14.41
C THR A 203 0.60 -11.39 15.85
N ALA A 204 -0.11 -10.54 16.59
CA ALA A 204 0.06 -10.46 18.04
C ALA A 204 -0.76 -11.59 18.67
N ARG A 205 -0.07 -12.55 19.29
CA ARG A 205 -0.69 -13.65 20.05
C ARG A 205 -0.49 -13.38 21.52
N PHE A 206 -1.55 -13.47 22.29
CA PHE A 206 -1.50 -13.33 23.74
C PHE A 206 -2.65 -14.08 24.40
N GLU A 207 -2.48 -14.36 25.67
CA GLU A 207 -3.40 -15.09 26.52
C GLU A 207 -3.74 -14.25 27.73
N LEU A 208 -5.02 -14.20 28.05
CA LEU A 208 -5.51 -13.69 29.31
C LEU A 208 -5.81 -14.86 30.24
N VAL A 209 -5.08 -14.94 31.35
CA VAL A 209 -5.14 -16.04 32.31
C VAL A 209 -5.66 -15.52 33.66
N ALA A 210 -6.75 -16.09 34.15
CA ALA A 210 -7.19 -15.96 35.53
C ALA A 210 -6.73 -17.19 36.32
N LEU A 211 -5.74 -17.01 37.20
CA LEU A 211 -5.22 -18.05 38.09
C LEU A 211 -6.08 -18.16 39.36
N GLY A 212 -6.26 -19.38 39.87
CA GLY A 212 -7.18 -19.73 40.95
C GLY A 212 -8.54 -20.28 40.46
N GLY A 213 -8.75 -20.31 39.14
CA GLY A 213 -9.97 -20.80 38.50
C GLY A 213 -11.10 -19.77 38.48
N ALA A 214 -12.27 -20.17 37.99
CA ALA A 214 -13.43 -19.28 37.84
C ALA A 214 -14.07 -18.88 39.19
N GLU A 215 -13.95 -19.72 40.21
CA GLU A 215 -14.62 -19.53 41.52
C GLU A 215 -13.82 -18.62 42.47
N ARG A 216 -12.52 -18.51 42.27
CA ARG A 216 -11.64 -17.74 43.16
C ARG A 216 -10.42 -17.22 42.42
N VAL A 217 -10.54 -16.06 41.80
CA VAL A 217 -9.44 -15.46 41.04
C VAL A 217 -8.43 -14.83 41.98
N GLU A 218 -7.18 -15.31 41.94
CA GLU A 218 -6.08 -14.77 42.76
C GLU A 218 -5.16 -13.84 41.97
N ARG A 219 -5.05 -14.07 40.66
CA ARG A 219 -4.18 -13.30 39.75
C ARG A 219 -4.77 -13.26 38.36
N LEU A 220 -4.66 -12.10 37.72
CA LEU A 220 -4.90 -11.94 36.28
C LEU A 220 -3.56 -11.72 35.58
N VAL A 221 -3.34 -12.42 34.47
CA VAL A 221 -2.11 -12.33 33.68
C VAL A 221 -2.47 -12.16 32.21
N LEU A 222 -1.97 -11.10 31.58
CA LEU A 222 -1.90 -10.98 30.13
C LEU A 222 -0.48 -11.34 29.70
N ALA A 223 -0.32 -12.47 29.01
CA ALA A 223 0.98 -12.98 28.61
C ALA A 223 1.04 -13.23 27.11
N GLY A 224 2.18 -13.03 26.47
CA GLY A 224 2.37 -13.46 25.09
C GLY A 224 3.81 -13.33 24.62
N PRO A 225 4.18 -14.09 23.58
CA PRO A 225 5.52 -14.07 23.03
C PRO A 225 5.80 -12.70 22.43
N ARG A 226 6.82 -12.02 22.96
CA ARG A 226 7.23 -10.68 22.53
C ARG A 226 6.06 -9.68 22.50
N LEU A 227 5.14 -9.76 23.47
CA LEU A 227 3.95 -8.89 23.53
C LEU A 227 4.31 -7.41 23.45
N PHE A 228 5.38 -6.97 24.14
CA PHE A 228 5.81 -5.58 24.10
C PHE A 228 6.39 -5.20 22.74
N ASP A 229 7.10 -6.10 22.07
CA ASP A 229 7.58 -5.81 20.71
C ASP A 229 6.41 -5.64 19.74
N ARG A 230 5.37 -6.47 19.86
CA ARG A 230 4.16 -6.39 19.01
C ARG A 230 3.38 -5.10 19.22
N ILE A 231 3.27 -4.63 20.45
CA ILE A 231 2.66 -3.32 20.77
C ILE A 231 3.55 -2.20 20.20
N GLY A 232 4.86 -2.25 20.44
CA GLY A 232 5.81 -1.26 19.95
C GLY A 232 5.83 -1.12 18.43
N GLU A 233 5.82 -2.24 17.70
CA GLU A 233 5.70 -2.29 16.23
C GLU A 233 4.37 -1.67 15.75
N ALA A 234 3.28 -1.90 16.47
CA ALA A 234 1.97 -1.35 16.12
C ALA A 234 1.89 0.18 16.32
N LEU A 235 2.66 0.72 17.27
CA LEU A 235 2.72 2.15 17.57
C LEU A 235 3.61 2.93 16.59
N ASP A 236 4.81 2.44 16.29
CA ASP A 236 5.86 3.26 15.68
C ASP A 236 5.83 3.28 14.14
N THR A 237 4.93 2.49 13.54
CA THR A 237 4.86 2.23 12.08
C THR A 237 6.16 1.70 11.46
N SER A 238 7.22 1.48 12.23
CA SER A 238 8.46 0.86 11.80
C SER A 238 8.49 -0.59 12.25
N VAL A 239 9.09 -1.48 11.44
CA VAL A 239 9.47 -2.80 11.95
C VAL A 239 10.59 -2.54 12.95
N ALA A 240 10.34 -2.81 14.24
CA ALA A 240 11.41 -2.91 15.21
C ALA A 240 12.41 -3.91 14.62
N GLY A 241 13.59 -3.43 14.24
CA GLY A 241 14.61 -4.27 13.61
C GLY A 241 14.72 -5.55 14.42
N THR A 242 14.45 -6.70 13.80
CA THR A 242 14.30 -7.97 14.54
C THR A 242 15.59 -8.37 15.25
N ASP A 243 16.70 -7.73 14.87
CA ASP A 243 18.05 -8.08 15.26
C ASP A 243 18.65 -6.89 16.02
N GLY A 244 18.34 -6.80 17.31
CA GLY A 244 19.00 -5.83 18.18
C GLY A 244 18.36 -5.68 19.55
N LEU A 245 19.19 -5.80 20.59
CA LEU A 245 18.81 -5.47 21.97
C LEU A 245 18.26 -4.04 22.07
N ALA A 246 18.82 -3.11 21.30
CA ALA A 246 18.39 -1.70 21.27
C ALA A 246 16.93 -1.56 20.77
N ALA A 247 16.59 -2.19 19.64
CA ALA A 247 15.23 -2.14 19.09
C ALA A 247 14.20 -2.74 20.05
N ARG A 248 14.56 -3.83 20.74
CA ARG A 248 13.73 -4.43 21.79
C ARG A 248 13.52 -3.50 22.98
N VAL A 249 14.57 -2.86 23.49
CA VAL A 249 14.46 -1.89 24.60
C VAL A 249 13.55 -0.73 24.22
N GLU A 250 13.66 -0.23 22.99
CA GLU A 250 12.83 0.86 22.48
C GLU A 250 11.35 0.46 22.38
N ALA A 251 11.07 -0.74 21.85
CA ALA A 251 9.71 -1.27 21.77
C ALA A 251 9.09 -1.53 23.15
N ILE A 252 9.89 -2.03 24.11
CA ILE A 252 9.49 -2.15 25.52
C ILE A 252 9.15 -0.78 26.10
N SER A 253 10.02 0.23 25.91
CA SER A 253 9.80 1.57 26.46
C SER A 253 8.49 2.19 25.95
N ARG A 254 8.23 2.13 24.63
CA ARG A 254 6.96 2.63 24.05
C ARG A 254 5.74 1.88 24.58
N SER A 255 5.85 0.57 24.71
CA SER A 255 4.77 -0.27 25.23
C SER A 255 4.47 0.03 26.68
N VAL A 256 5.50 0.23 27.50
CA VAL A 256 5.37 0.64 28.90
C VAL A 256 4.68 2.00 28.98
N GLN A 257 5.06 2.98 28.15
CA GLN A 257 4.39 4.29 28.13
C GLN A 257 2.89 4.17 27.79
N LEU A 258 2.54 3.32 26.81
CA LEU A 258 1.13 3.05 26.48
C LEU A 258 0.39 2.44 27.67
N ILE A 259 1.00 1.45 28.34
CA ILE A 259 0.45 0.77 29.52
C ILE A 259 0.27 1.76 30.68
N GLU A 260 1.27 2.60 30.96
CA GLU A 260 1.19 3.64 32.00
C GLU A 260 0.00 4.56 31.75
N ASN A 261 -0.13 5.07 30.52
CA ASN A 261 -1.26 5.93 30.14
C ASN A 261 -2.61 5.20 30.29
N ALA A 262 -2.67 3.90 29.98
CA ALA A 262 -3.89 3.11 30.09
C ALA A 262 -4.33 2.84 31.54
N ILE A 263 -3.39 2.82 32.49
CA ILE A 263 -3.68 2.53 33.91
C ILE A 263 -3.70 3.77 34.81
N GLU A 264 -3.27 4.95 34.33
CA GLU A 264 -3.06 6.14 35.16
C GLU A 264 -4.30 6.57 35.95
N ALA A 265 -5.50 6.42 35.38
CA ALA A 265 -6.76 6.75 36.06
C ALA A 265 -7.02 5.86 37.29
N GLU A 266 -6.61 4.60 37.23
CA GLU A 266 -6.87 3.59 38.27
C GLU A 266 -5.72 3.45 39.26
N LEU A 267 -4.49 3.57 38.77
CA LEU A 267 -3.23 3.34 39.48
C LEU A 267 -2.24 4.49 39.19
N PRO A 268 -2.55 5.72 39.65
CA PRO A 268 -1.77 6.91 39.29
C PRO A 268 -0.32 6.82 39.76
N ALA A 269 0.61 7.26 38.92
CA ALA A 269 2.04 7.17 39.22
C ALA A 269 2.42 7.86 40.53
N ALA A 270 1.82 9.03 40.82
CA ALA A 270 2.10 9.84 42.00
C ALA A 270 1.87 9.10 43.33
N GLU A 271 0.90 8.17 43.38
CA GLU A 271 0.56 7.41 44.58
C GLU A 271 1.15 5.99 44.54
N CYS A 272 1.11 5.37 43.37
CA CYS A 272 1.25 3.94 43.21
C CYS A 272 2.62 3.52 42.68
N ALA A 273 3.42 4.42 42.10
CA ALA A 273 4.71 4.06 41.53
C ALA A 273 5.68 3.50 42.59
N LYS A 274 6.31 2.39 42.25
CA LYS A 274 7.44 1.81 42.99
C LYS A 274 8.61 1.63 42.03
N HIS A 275 9.82 1.57 42.56
CA HIS A 275 11.01 1.35 41.76
C HIS A 275 10.99 -0.07 41.15
N PRO A 276 10.91 -0.21 39.81
CA PRO A 276 10.97 -1.52 39.17
C PRO A 276 12.41 -2.06 39.20
N VAL A 277 12.57 -3.37 39.37
CA VAL A 277 13.87 -4.05 39.30
C VAL A 277 13.79 -5.08 38.19
N ALA A 278 14.78 -5.09 37.29
CA ALA A 278 14.82 -6.00 36.15
C ALA A 278 14.54 -7.46 36.56
N PRO A 279 13.73 -8.22 35.79
CA PRO A 279 13.17 -7.86 34.47
C PRO A 279 11.80 -7.14 34.53
N ILE A 280 11.42 -6.59 35.69
CA ILE A 280 10.21 -5.76 35.81
C ILE A 280 10.49 -4.41 35.16
N VAL A 281 9.60 -3.99 34.25
CA VAL A 281 9.71 -2.73 33.51
C VAL A 281 8.68 -1.70 33.98
N LEU A 282 7.61 -2.14 34.65
CA LEU A 282 6.63 -1.27 35.31
C LEU A 282 6.12 -1.92 36.59
N LEU A 283 6.07 -1.14 37.67
CA LEU A 283 5.51 -1.55 38.95
C LEU A 283 4.62 -0.45 39.54
N ARG A 284 3.34 -0.77 39.74
CA ARG A 284 2.40 0.03 40.52
C ARG A 284 1.85 -0.80 41.68
N GLU A 285 1.89 -0.30 42.90
CA GLU A 285 1.43 -1.00 44.08
C GLU A 285 0.74 -0.02 45.05
N CYS A 286 -0.58 -0.11 45.12
CA CYS A 286 -1.46 0.72 45.95
C CYS A 286 -2.86 0.10 45.97
N ARG A 287 -3.78 0.62 46.80
CA ARG A 287 -5.22 0.29 46.75
C ARG A 287 -5.52 -1.23 46.79
N GLY A 288 -4.71 -1.99 47.52
CA GLY A 288 -4.90 -3.44 47.68
C GLY A 288 -4.47 -4.28 46.48
N VAL A 289 -3.87 -3.71 45.44
CA VAL A 289 -3.44 -4.41 44.22
C VAL A 289 -1.97 -4.14 43.89
N ARG A 290 -1.35 -5.11 43.22
CA ARG A 290 -0.01 -5.00 42.64
C ARG A 290 -0.08 -5.26 41.14
N PHE A 291 0.23 -4.25 40.36
CA PHE A 291 0.33 -4.30 38.90
C PHE A 291 1.81 -4.40 38.51
N VAL A 292 2.16 -5.39 37.69
CA VAL A 292 3.54 -5.67 37.27
C VAL A 292 3.56 -5.89 35.76
N ALA A 293 4.33 -5.09 35.03
CA ALA A 293 4.72 -5.44 33.67
C ALA A 293 6.16 -5.98 33.69
N ARG A 294 6.37 -7.16 33.12
CA ARG A 294 7.63 -7.88 33.08
C ARG A 294 7.99 -8.21 31.64
N ALA A 295 9.17 -7.79 31.21
CA ALA A 295 9.70 -8.20 29.92
C ALA A 295 10.31 -9.61 30.02
N ALA A 296 10.22 -10.40 28.96
CA ALA A 296 10.92 -11.67 28.88
C ALA A 296 12.44 -11.46 28.86
N GLU A 297 13.19 -12.32 29.55
CA GLU A 297 14.66 -12.26 29.62
C GLU A 297 15.33 -12.78 28.33
N ASP A 298 14.63 -13.67 27.61
CA ASP A 298 15.08 -14.22 26.34
C ASP A 298 14.05 -13.95 25.21
N GLU A 299 14.35 -14.36 23.99
CA GLU A 299 13.49 -14.16 22.81
C GLU A 299 12.29 -15.11 22.73
N ARG A 300 12.31 -16.20 23.51
CA ARG A 300 11.29 -17.24 23.53
C ARG A 300 10.29 -17.07 24.67
N GLY A 301 10.65 -16.31 25.69
CA GLY A 301 9.83 -16.03 26.84
C GLY A 301 8.67 -15.11 26.52
N ASP A 302 7.63 -15.23 27.35
CA ASP A 302 6.48 -14.35 27.28
C ASP A 302 6.75 -13.07 28.07
N ASP A 303 6.46 -11.94 27.44
CA ASP A 303 6.23 -10.69 28.16
C ASP A 303 4.90 -10.83 28.93
N ARG A 304 4.84 -10.27 30.13
CA ARG A 304 3.69 -10.44 31.04
C ARG A 304 3.24 -9.13 31.64
N ILE A 305 1.93 -8.95 31.73
CA ILE A 305 1.28 -7.92 32.53
C ILE A 305 0.42 -8.65 33.57
N GLU A 306 0.80 -8.53 34.84
CA GLU A 306 0.20 -9.25 35.96
C GLU A 306 -0.48 -8.29 36.93
N ILE A 307 -1.65 -8.69 37.43
CA ILE A 307 -2.32 -8.00 38.54
C ILE A 307 -2.66 -9.01 39.62
N VAL A 308 -2.21 -8.71 40.84
CA VAL A 308 -2.35 -9.58 42.00
C VAL A 308 -3.02 -8.80 43.13
N GLY A 309 -4.00 -9.41 43.80
CA GLY A 309 -4.53 -8.89 45.06
C GLY A 309 -3.52 -9.04 46.20
N LEU A 310 -3.23 -7.96 46.93
CA LEU A 310 -2.22 -7.96 48.00
C LEU A 310 -2.59 -8.92 49.14
N ALA A 311 -3.87 -9.07 49.46
CA ALA A 311 -4.37 -10.03 50.45
C ALA A 311 -4.06 -11.48 50.08
N SER A 312 -4.01 -11.80 48.78
CA SER A 312 -3.63 -13.13 48.27
C SER A 312 -2.12 -13.35 48.33
N SER A 313 -1.32 -12.30 48.11
CA SER A 313 0.14 -12.38 48.08
C SER A 313 0.78 -12.82 49.42
N ALA A 314 0.14 -12.47 50.55
CA ALA A 314 0.61 -12.83 51.88
C ALA A 314 0.58 -14.36 52.10
N ARG A 315 -0.46 -15.04 51.60
CA ARG A 315 -0.62 -16.50 51.73
C ARG A 315 0.41 -17.29 50.92
N THR A 316 0.77 -16.81 49.73
CA THR A 316 1.76 -17.48 48.88
C THR A 316 3.16 -17.47 49.51
N LYS A 317 3.56 -16.38 50.19
CA LYS A 317 4.86 -16.30 50.88
C LYS A 317 4.94 -17.27 52.06
N GLU A 318 3.84 -17.54 52.76
CA GLU A 318 3.79 -18.53 53.84
C GLU A 318 3.89 -19.97 53.31
N SER A 319 3.21 -20.29 52.20
CA SER A 319 3.26 -21.64 51.62
C SER A 319 4.65 -22.03 51.08
N ILE A 320 5.40 -21.07 50.53
CA ILE A 320 6.78 -21.33 50.07
C ILE A 320 7.73 -21.52 51.28
N LYS A 321 7.52 -20.81 52.39
CA LYS A 321 8.34 -20.96 53.60
C LYS A 321 8.03 -22.25 54.38
N SER A 322 6.79 -22.74 54.38
CA SER A 322 6.41 -23.99 55.08
C SER A 322 6.75 -25.27 54.30
N GLY A 323 6.95 -25.18 52.99
CA GLY A 323 7.37 -26.30 52.13
C GLY A 323 8.88 -26.58 52.10
N SER A 324 9.71 -25.76 52.76
CA SER A 324 11.15 -26.01 52.96
C SER A 324 11.38 -27.06 54.07
N GLY A 325 10.71 -28.20 53.96
CA GLY A 325 11.00 -29.39 54.75
C GLY A 325 12.41 -29.87 54.43
N ARG A 326 13.18 -30.11 55.50
CA ARG A 326 14.55 -30.65 55.47
C ARG A 326 14.74 -31.71 54.38
N PRO A 327 15.88 -31.70 53.66
CA PRO A 327 16.23 -32.83 52.80
C PRO A 327 16.20 -34.10 53.65
N ARG A 328 15.37 -35.05 53.24
CA ARG A 328 15.32 -36.39 53.82
C ARG A 328 16.63 -37.06 53.42
N GLU A 329 17.60 -37.11 54.34
CA GLU A 329 18.78 -37.95 54.22
C GLU A 329 18.32 -39.38 53.91
N SER A 330 18.55 -39.80 52.68
CA SER A 330 18.45 -41.19 52.27
C SER A 330 19.67 -41.91 52.84
N ARG A 331 19.50 -42.53 54.01
CA ARG A 331 20.42 -43.57 54.47
C ARG A 331 20.25 -44.79 53.55
N GLY A 332 21.25 -45.01 52.70
CA GLY A 332 21.42 -46.27 51.99
C GLY A 332 22.07 -47.33 52.91
N PRO A 333 21.80 -48.63 52.66
CA PRO A 333 22.43 -49.75 53.36
C PRO A 333 23.91 -49.95 52.99
#